data_AF-A0A537FXP4-F1
#
_entry.id   AF-A0A537FXP4-F1
#
_cell.length_a   1.000
_cell.length_b   1.000
_cell.length_c   1.000
_cell.angle_alpha   90.00
_cell.angle_beta   90.00
_cell.angle_gamma   90.00
#
_symmetry.space_group_name_H-M   'P 1'
#
loop_
_entity.id
_entity.type
_entity.pdbx_description
1 polymer ?
#
loop_
_entity_poly.entity_id
_entity_poly.type
_entity_poly.pdbx_seq_one_letter_code
_entity_poly.pdbx_strand_id
1 'polypeptide(L)'
;MVEEDSGRPGGRHELLANIRRLTIAVLDNLEEGSRDKTLDQGQKRLLSSTGSRLLRLWKSTLKDDAANQARGQARKTPLASEELKRSLTS
;
A
#
# COMPACT_ATOMS: atom_id res chain seq x y z
N MET A 1 -0.26 -29.45 -12.54
CA MET A 1 -1.28 -28.38 -12.57
C MET A 1 -0.76 -27.29 -11.66
N VAL A 2 -0.41 -26.14 -12.24
CA VAL A 2 0.10 -25.00 -11.49
C VAL A 2 -1.14 -24.20 -11.11
N GLU A 3 -1.55 -24.30 -9.85
CA GLU A 3 -2.64 -23.48 -9.31
C GLU A 3 -2.19 -22.02 -9.40
N GLU A 4 -2.84 -21.25 -10.27
CA GLU A 4 -2.74 -19.81 -10.26
C GLU A 4 -3.29 -19.32 -8.92
N ASP A 5 -2.41 -18.78 -8.07
CA ASP A 5 -2.74 -18.04 -6.85
C ASP A 5 -3.50 -16.77 -7.26
N SER A 6 -4.77 -16.95 -7.63
CA SER A 6 -5.67 -15.89 -8.02
C SER A 6 -6.06 -15.11 -6.76
N GLY A 7 -5.22 -14.13 -6.44
CA GLY A 7 -5.56 -12.89 -5.74
C GLY A 7 -6.55 -13.03 -4.60
N ARG A 8 -6.08 -13.44 -3.42
CA ARG A 8 -6.88 -13.35 -2.20
C ARG A 8 -7.17 -11.87 -1.90
N PRO A 9 -8.45 -11.42 -1.93
CA PRO A 9 -8.81 -10.02 -1.63
C PRO A 9 -8.50 -9.60 -0.19
N GLY A 10 -8.04 -10.52 0.66
CA GLY A 10 -7.53 -10.25 2.01
C GLY A 10 -6.11 -9.68 2.06
N GLY A 11 -5.21 -10.03 1.12
CA GLY A 11 -3.77 -9.74 1.26
C GLY A 11 -3.44 -8.25 1.25
N ARG A 12 -4.09 -7.47 0.38
CA ARG A 12 -3.85 -6.03 0.27
C ARG A 12 -4.45 -5.25 1.44
N HIS A 13 -5.69 -5.55 1.82
CA HIS A 13 -6.33 -4.86 2.94
C HIS A 13 -5.61 -5.17 4.26
N GLU A 14 -5.19 -6.41 4.45
CA GLU A 14 -4.38 -6.85 5.58
C GLU A 14 -2.99 -6.20 5.59
N LEU A 15 -2.33 -6.10 4.43
CA LEU A 15 -1.05 -5.38 4.31
C LEU A 15 -1.19 -3.91 4.70
N LEU A 16 -2.23 -3.22 4.21
CA LEU A 16 -2.50 -1.82 4.57
C LEU A 16 -2.81 -1.67 6.06
N ALA A 17 -3.57 -2.61 6.64
CA ALA A 17 -3.84 -2.63 8.08
C ALA A 17 -2.57 -2.87 8.91
N ASN A 18 -1.67 -3.76 8.46
CA ASN A 18 -0.40 -4.04 9.12
C ASN A 18 0.55 -2.83 9.05
N ILE A 19 0.61 -2.15 7.89
CA ILE A 19 1.38 -0.92 7.73
C ILE A 19 0.85 0.19 8.66
N ARG A 20 -0.48 0.35 8.73
CA ARG A 20 -1.10 1.32 9.64
C ARG A 20 -0.74 1.02 11.10
N ARG A 21 -0.85 -0.24 11.53
CA ARG A 21 -0.49 -0.67 12.89
C ARG A 21 0.99 -0.42 13.21
N LEU A 22 1.89 -0.77 12.30
CA LEU A 22 3.33 -0.52 12.47
C LEU A 22 3.64 0.99 12.54
N THR A 23 2.99 1.80 11.72
CA THR A 23 3.18 3.26 11.73
C THR A 23 2.76 3.86 13.07
N ILE A 24 1.61 3.43 13.61
CA ILE A 24 1.14 3.87 14.94
C ILE A 24 2.14 3.46 16.01
N ALA A 25 2.55 2.19 16.06
CA ALA A 25 3.50 1.70 17.07
C ALA A 25 4.85 2.45 17.03
N VAL A 26 5.34 2.79 15.83
CA VAL A 26 6.57 3.60 15.71
C VAL A 26 6.35 5.01 16.23
N LEU A 27 5.22 5.66 15.94
CA LEU A 27 4.92 7.01 16.42
C LEU A 27 4.71 7.05 17.94
N ASP A 28 4.00 6.07 18.50
CA ASP A 28 3.76 5.96 19.94
C ASP A 28 5.08 5.78 20.71
N ASN A 29 5.95 4.88 20.26
CA ASN A 29 7.28 4.68 20.84
C ASN A 29 8.16 5.95 20.75
N LEU A 30 8.00 6.75 19.70
CA LEU A 30 8.69 8.03 19.55
C LEU A 30 8.17 9.09 20.50
N GLU A 31 6.86 9.13 20.70
CA GLU A 31 6.23 10.04 21.65
C GLU A 31 6.61 9.68 23.09
N GLU A 32 6.55 8.39 23.44
CA GLU A 32 6.97 7.86 24.73
C GLU A 32 8.45 8.14 24.99
N GLY A 33 9.33 7.79 24.05
CA GLY A 33 10.76 8.09 24.18
C GLY A 33 11.09 9.58 24.22
N SER A 34 10.22 10.41 23.64
CA SER A 34 10.32 11.87 23.74
C SER A 34 9.91 12.39 25.12
N ARG A 35 8.85 11.85 25.72
CA ARG A 35 8.31 12.23 27.02
C ARG A 35 9.19 11.76 28.17
N ASP A 36 9.73 10.55 28.10
CA ASP A 36 10.55 9.95 29.15
C ASP A 36 12.02 10.44 29.16
N LYS A 37 12.36 11.42 28.31
CA LYS A 37 13.74 11.93 28.10
C LYS A 37 14.75 10.84 27.72
N THR A 38 14.30 9.66 27.31
CA THR A 38 15.17 8.57 26.85
C THR A 38 15.76 8.84 25.47
N LEU A 39 15.13 9.74 24.69
CA LEU A 39 15.66 10.22 23.42
C LEU A 39 16.23 11.64 23.54
N ASP A 40 17.49 11.81 23.16
CA ASP A 40 18.10 13.14 23.00
C ASP A 40 17.56 13.87 21.75
N GLN A 41 17.81 15.18 21.65
CA GLN A 41 17.31 16.00 20.54
C GLN A 41 17.84 15.58 19.16
N GLY A 42 19.04 15.00 19.09
CA GLY A 42 19.59 14.39 17.88
C GLY A 42 18.82 13.14 17.48
N GLN A 43 18.55 12.24 18.43
CA GLN A 43 17.75 11.03 18.19
C GLN A 43 16.31 11.36 17.78
N LYS A 44 15.67 12.34 18.43
CA LYS A 44 14.33 12.83 18.03
C LYS A 44 14.30 13.36 16.60
N ARG A 45 15.32 14.13 16.20
CA ARG A 45 15.44 14.67 14.83
C ARG A 45 15.68 13.55 13.81
N LEU A 46 16.58 12.62 14.11
CA LEU A 46 16.87 11.48 13.24
C LEU A 46 15.61 10.65 13.00
N LEU A 47 14.88 10.31 14.06
CA LEU A 47 13.66 9.52 13.96
C LEU A 47 12.54 10.26 13.23
N SER A 48 12.38 11.56 13.48
CA SER A 48 11.44 12.41 12.70
C SER A 48 11.77 12.43 11.21
N SER A 49 13.06 12.57 10.86
CA SER A 49 13.57 12.52 9.49
C SER A 49 13.28 11.17 8.84
N THR A 50 13.62 10.08 9.53
CA THR A 50 13.44 8.72 9.06
C THR A 50 11.95 8.39 8.89
N GLY A 51 11.11 8.73 9.86
CA GLY A 51 9.65 8.58 9.78
C GLY A 51 9.07 9.35 8.59
N SER A 52 9.49 10.60 8.38
CA SER A 52 9.07 11.41 7.22
C SER A 52 9.50 10.83 5.87
N ARG A 53 10.67 10.18 5.81
CA ARG A 53 11.13 9.48 4.61
C ARG A 53 10.33 8.20 4.38
N LEU A 54 10.04 7.45 5.43
CA LEU A 54 9.21 6.26 5.39
C LEU A 54 7.81 6.59 4.85
N LEU A 55 7.14 7.61 5.42
CA LEU A 55 5.81 8.06 5.00
C LEU A 55 5.77 8.49 3.53
N ARG A 56 6.81 9.16 3.04
CA ARG A 56 6.92 9.54 1.62
C ARG A 56 7.06 8.33 0.70
N LEU A 57 7.89 7.36 1.07
CA LEU A 57 8.04 6.11 0.33
C LEU A 57 6.70 5.37 0.28
N TRP A 58 6.01 5.24 1.42
CA TRP A 58 4.68 4.64 1.48
C TRP A 58 3.67 5.34 0.56
N LYS A 59 3.62 6.67 0.60
CA LYS A 59 2.74 7.44 -0.30
C LYS A 59 3.06 7.17 -1.78
N SER A 60 4.34 7.05 -2.13
CA SER A 60 4.75 6.70 -3.50
C SER A 60 4.27 5.31 -3.89
N THR A 61 4.56 4.31 -3.06
CA THR A 61 4.18 2.91 -3.31
C THR A 61 2.66 2.75 -3.47
N LEU A 62 1.86 3.42 -2.64
CA LEU A 62 0.39 3.40 -2.75
C LEU A 62 -0.11 4.05 -4.04
N LYS A 63 0.53 5.13 -4.48
CA LYS A 63 0.19 5.81 -5.73
C LYS A 63 0.53 4.93 -6.95
N ASP A 64 1.68 4.27 -6.93
CA ASP A 64 2.12 3.37 -7.99
C ASP A 64 1.23 2.12 -8.06
N ASP A 65 0.84 1.56 -6.91
CA ASP A 65 -0.14 0.46 -6.83
C ASP A 65 -1.50 0.86 -7.42
N ALA A 66 -2.04 2.03 -7.06
CA ALA A 66 -3.29 2.53 -7.62
C ALA A 66 -3.21 2.73 -9.15
N ALA A 67 -2.08 3.24 -9.65
CA ALA A 67 -1.85 3.41 -11.08
C ALA A 67 -1.78 2.06 -11.82
N ASN A 68 -1.13 1.06 -11.21
CA ASN A 68 -1.04 -0.29 -11.77
C ASN A 68 -2.40 -0.99 -11.79
N GLN A 69 -3.24 -0.80 -10.78
CA GLN A 69 -4.61 -1.32 -10.77
C GLN A 69 -5.49 -0.68 -11.85
N ALA A 70 -5.40 0.64 -12.02
CA ALA A 70 -6.13 1.34 -13.09
C ALA A 70 -5.73 0.84 -14.48
N ARG A 71 -4.42 0.61 -14.71
CA ARG A 71 -3.91 0.02 -15.96
C ARG A 71 -4.35 -1.43 -16.15
N GLY A 72 -4.37 -2.22 -15.09
CA GLY A 72 -4.84 -3.61 -15.12
C GLY A 72 -6.33 -3.72 -15.45
N GLN A 73 -7.16 -2.81 -14.94
CA GLN A 73 -8.59 -2.74 -15.28
C GLN A 73 -8.82 -2.29 -16.72
N ALA A 74 -8.11 -1.26 -17.19
CA ALA A 74 -8.20 -0.77 -18.57
C ALA A 74 -7.80 -1.83 -19.62
N ARG A 75 -6.98 -2.81 -19.24
CA ARG A 75 -6.57 -3.92 -20.11
C ARG A 75 -7.57 -5.08 -20.15
N LYS A 76 -8.52 -5.14 -19.21
CA LYS A 76 -9.59 -6.16 -19.15
C LYS A 76 -10.84 -5.74 -19.93
N THR A 77 -11.05 -4.44 -20.15
CA THR A 77 -12.21 -3.90 -20.88
C THR A 77 -12.27 -4.13 -22.39
N PRO A 78 -11.18 -4.28 -23.19
CA PRO A 78 -11.33 -4.40 -24.64
C PRO A 78 -11.83 -5.78 -25.12
N LEU A 79 -11.78 -6.81 -24.28
CA LEU A 79 -12.18 -8.17 -24.67
C LEU A 79 -13.69 -8.43 -24.47
N ALA A 80 -14.30 -7.84 -23.44
CA ALA A 80 -15.75 -7.99 -23.20
C ALA A 80 -16.61 -7.32 -24.28
N SER A 81 -16.10 -6.27 -24.94
CA SER A 81 -16.80 -5.57 -26.01
C SER A 81 -16.80 -6.30 -27.36
N GLU A 82 -15.87 -7.23 -27.59
CA GLU A 82 -15.79 -8.02 -28.82
C GLU A 82 -16.61 -9.31 -28.73
N GLU A 83 -16.64 -9.98 -27.57
CA GLU A 83 -17.48 -11.17 -27.38
C GLU A 83 -18.97 -10.83 -27.42
N LEU A 84 -19.39 -9.71 -26.82
CA LEU A 84 -20.79 -9.29 -26.83
C LEU A 84 -21.31 -8.94 -28.24
N LYS A 85 -20.42 -8.48 -29.13
CA LYS A 85 -20.76 -8.18 -30.53
C LYS A 85 -20.90 -9.45 -31.37
N ARG A 86 -20.04 -10.45 -31.14
CA ARG A 86 -20.12 -11.75 -31.83
C ARG A 86 -21.36 -12.54 -31.44
N SER A 87 -21.81 -12.43 -30.19
CA SER A 87 -23.05 -13.06 -29.71
C SER A 87 -24.34 -12.40 -30.20
N LEU A 88 -24.30 -11.17 -30.71
CA LEU A 88 -25.47 -10.49 -31.29
C LEU A 88 -25.63 -10.72 -32.81
N THR A 89 -24.64 -11.34 -33.45
CA THR A 89 -24.62 -11.59 -34.90
C THR A 89 -24.71 -13.07 -35.29
N SER A 90 -24.96 -13.96 -34.33
CA SER A 90 -25.27 -15.38 -34.57
C SER A 90 -26.73 -15.68 -34.28
#